data_AF-A0AAE1SN14-F1
#
_entry.id   AF-A0AAE1SN14-F1
#
_cell.length_a   1.000
_cell.length_b   1.000
_cell.length_c   1.000
_cell.angle_alpha   90.00
_cell.angle_beta   90.00
_cell.angle_gamma   90.00
#
_symmetry.space_group_name_H-M   'P 1'
#
loop_
_entity.id
_entity.type
_entity.pdbx_description
1 polymer ?
#
loop_
_entity_poly.entity_id
_entity_poly.type
_entity_poly.pdbx_seq_one_letter_code
_entity_poly.pdbx_strand_id
1 'polypeptide(L)'
;MGRQNQSTRATSQGKQHFSHPHNLKIVNPADQAKTLTCNACEQPDNNNPYLHGCNSCQYYLHENCFNSPRFLNHSSHPSHPLTLHQIPTYSSRSFTCKACGSAGNGFCFSCACCEFDIHLQCSSCPSSILVDKHPHQLELHFGSPYEDKSMAYVCDVCNVIMNKDNWLYYCASCDFGSHLKCTISPEVGVFPKQQRSTPNPTVNTINAANEAHEQIIAAQLRAQIEARGREAALDLLRPSGRRYSYI
;
A
#
# COMPACT_ATOMS: atom_id res chain seq x y z
N MET A 1 2.22 -26.83 54.31
CA MET A 1 0.88 -26.71 53.69
C MET A 1 0.90 -25.49 52.79
N GLY A 2 1.16 -25.69 51.50
CA GLY A 2 1.11 -24.62 50.51
C GLY A 2 -0.29 -24.50 49.92
N ARG A 3 -0.67 -23.28 49.53
CA ARG A 3 -1.54 -22.99 48.39
C ARG A 3 -1.15 -21.63 47.83
N GLN A 4 -0.34 -21.65 46.77
CA GLN A 4 -0.37 -20.61 45.76
C GLN A 4 -1.62 -20.84 44.90
N ASN A 5 -2.32 -19.76 44.56
CA ASN A 5 -3.25 -19.66 43.44
C ASN A 5 -3.39 -18.16 43.11
N GLN A 6 -3.45 -17.69 41.88
CA GLN A 6 -3.06 -18.18 40.56
C GLN A 6 -3.25 -16.92 39.70
N SER A 7 -2.16 -16.36 39.18
CA SER A 7 -2.23 -15.20 38.27
C SER A 7 -2.77 -15.68 36.92
N THR A 8 -3.92 -15.14 36.51
CA THR A 8 -4.56 -15.45 35.23
C THR A 8 -3.73 -14.85 34.08
N ARG A 9 -2.90 -15.70 33.47
CA ARG A 9 -2.16 -15.41 32.22
C ARG A 9 -3.16 -15.45 31.04
N ALA A 10 -3.54 -14.29 30.53
CA ALA A 10 -4.26 -14.19 29.25
C ALA A 10 -3.35 -14.73 28.13
N THR A 11 -3.84 -15.73 27.39
CA THR A 11 -3.12 -16.40 26.31
C THR A 11 -3.11 -15.48 25.09
N SER A 12 -1.93 -15.01 24.67
CA SER A 12 -1.75 -14.27 23.42
C SER A 12 -1.89 -15.22 22.22
N GLN A 13 -3.13 -15.44 21.78
CA GLN A 13 -3.43 -16.26 20.61
C GLN A 13 -2.92 -15.55 19.34
N GLY A 14 -1.91 -16.13 18.69
CA GLY A 14 -1.41 -15.64 17.41
C GLY A 14 -2.43 -15.84 16.29
N LYS A 15 -2.45 -14.94 15.32
CA LYS A 15 -3.38 -14.95 14.18
C LYS A 15 -2.64 -15.33 12.90
N GLN A 16 -3.23 -16.17 12.07
CA GLN A 16 -2.72 -16.43 10.72
C GLN A 16 -2.92 -15.17 9.87
N HIS A 17 -1.95 -14.91 8.99
CA HIS A 17 -2.04 -13.84 8.00
C HIS A 17 -1.78 -14.43 6.62
N PHE A 18 -2.49 -13.98 5.60
CA PHE A 18 -2.41 -14.57 4.25
C PHE A 18 -1.00 -14.52 3.65
N SER A 19 -0.15 -13.60 4.12
CA SER A 19 1.20 -13.40 3.61
C SER A 19 2.29 -14.21 4.30
N HIS A 20 1.95 -14.93 5.36
CA HIS A 20 2.94 -15.65 6.15
C HIS A 20 2.36 -16.96 6.70
N PRO A 21 3.03 -18.11 6.51
CA PRO A 21 2.48 -19.42 6.87
C PRO A 21 2.31 -19.62 8.39
N HIS A 22 3.11 -18.93 9.22
CA HIS A 22 3.00 -19.03 10.67
C HIS A 22 2.02 -18.01 11.26
N ASN A 23 1.44 -18.37 12.40
CA ASN A 23 0.63 -17.44 13.17
C ASN A 23 1.51 -16.31 13.73
N LEU A 24 1.14 -15.07 13.40
CA LEU A 24 1.79 -13.87 13.88
C LEU A 24 1.26 -13.53 15.28
N LYS A 25 2.18 -13.34 16.23
CA LYS A 25 1.87 -12.94 17.61
C LYS A 25 2.10 -11.44 17.77
N ILE A 26 1.48 -10.85 18.77
CA ILE A 26 1.79 -9.47 19.14
C ILE A 26 3.21 -9.42 19.73
N VAL A 27 4.04 -8.56 19.17
CA VAL A 27 5.43 -8.31 19.55
C VAL A 27 5.53 -6.84 19.94
N ASN A 28 6.12 -6.56 21.09
CA ASN A 28 6.45 -5.21 21.51
C ASN A 28 7.86 -4.85 20.99
N PRO A 29 8.00 -3.81 20.15
CA PRO A 29 9.31 -3.37 19.66
C PRO A 29 10.26 -2.94 20.79
N ALA A 30 9.76 -2.41 21.91
CA ALA A 30 10.58 -1.96 23.04
C ALA A 30 11.33 -3.11 23.74
N ASP A 31 10.83 -4.35 23.60
CA ASP A 31 11.48 -5.54 24.16
C ASP A 31 12.62 -6.05 23.25
N GLN A 32 12.83 -5.42 22.08
CA GLN A 32 13.84 -5.81 21.11
C GLN A 32 14.98 -4.79 21.02
N ALA A 33 16.22 -5.28 20.95
CA ALA A 33 17.41 -4.44 20.81
C ALA A 33 17.60 -3.84 19.40
N LYS A 34 16.70 -4.13 18.45
CA LYS A 34 16.78 -3.70 17.04
C LYS A 34 15.47 -3.06 16.61
N THR A 35 15.57 -2.01 15.81
CA THR A 35 14.42 -1.40 15.14
C THR A 35 13.78 -2.43 14.21
N LEU A 36 12.51 -2.75 14.48
CA LEU A 36 11.73 -3.64 13.64
C LEU A 36 11.13 -2.87 12.47
N THR A 37 11.26 -3.43 11.28
CA THR A 37 10.69 -2.88 10.04
C THR A 37 9.49 -3.71 9.62
N CYS A 38 8.40 -3.04 9.24
CA CYS A 38 7.23 -3.71 8.70
C CYS A 38 7.51 -4.25 7.29
N ASN A 39 7.29 -5.55 7.06
CA ASN A 39 7.48 -6.20 5.76
C ASN A 39 6.47 -5.77 4.69
N ALA A 40 5.35 -5.15 5.07
CA ALA A 40 4.36 -4.68 4.11
C ALA A 40 4.65 -3.27 3.60
N CYS A 41 4.91 -2.31 4.49
CA CYS A 41 5.13 -0.91 4.09
C CYS A 41 6.58 -0.47 4.08
N GLU A 42 7.51 -1.36 4.47
CA GLU A 42 8.96 -1.12 4.47
C GLU A 42 9.40 0.05 5.37
N GLN A 43 8.52 0.48 6.28
CA GLN A 43 8.81 1.54 7.25
C GLN A 43 9.06 0.94 8.64
N PRO A 44 9.97 1.53 9.42
CA PRO A 44 10.10 1.22 10.84
C PRO A 44 8.85 1.64 11.60
N ASP A 45 8.62 1.02 12.74
CA ASP A 45 7.58 1.47 13.66
C ASP A 45 8.06 2.70 14.43
N ASN A 46 7.45 3.85 14.14
CA ASN A 46 7.82 5.10 14.82
C ASN A 46 6.86 5.45 15.97
N ASN A 47 5.67 4.83 16.05
CA ASN A 47 4.59 5.30 16.95
C ASN A 47 3.56 4.24 17.40
N ASN A 48 3.62 2.98 16.93
CA ASN A 48 2.72 1.92 17.41
C ASN A 48 3.42 1.06 18.48
N PRO A 49 2.81 0.82 19.65
CA PRO A 49 3.39 -0.04 20.67
C PRO A 49 3.48 -1.52 20.27
N TYR A 50 2.79 -1.96 19.20
CA TYR A 50 2.62 -3.38 18.90
C TYR A 50 2.72 -3.71 17.39
N LEU A 51 3.51 -4.75 17.08
CA LEU A 51 3.60 -5.37 15.77
C LEU A 51 3.03 -6.78 15.78
N HIS A 52 2.44 -7.22 14.68
CA HIS A 52 2.15 -8.63 14.45
C HIS A 52 3.37 -9.30 13.83
N GLY A 53 4.01 -10.21 14.58
CA GLY A 53 5.31 -10.74 14.19
C GLY A 53 5.52 -12.24 14.41
N CYS A 54 6.44 -12.77 13.64
CA CYS A 54 7.04 -14.09 13.78
C CYS A 54 8.56 -13.95 13.96
N ASN A 55 9.04 -14.08 15.20
CA ASN A 55 10.46 -13.88 15.52
C ASN A 55 11.37 -14.91 14.82
N SER A 56 10.93 -16.15 14.61
CA SER A 56 11.73 -17.17 13.92
C SER A 56 11.96 -16.82 12.44
N CYS A 57 11.02 -16.14 11.81
CA CYS A 57 11.10 -15.75 10.41
C CYS A 57 11.53 -14.30 10.20
N GLN A 58 11.70 -13.53 11.28
CA GLN A 58 11.93 -12.08 11.24
C GLN A 58 10.90 -11.36 10.35
N TYR A 59 9.63 -11.75 10.49
CA TYR A 59 8.52 -11.22 9.71
C TYR A 59 7.60 -10.41 10.61
N TYR A 60 7.41 -9.13 10.34
CA TYR A 60 6.67 -8.19 11.18
C TYR A 60 5.76 -7.31 10.34
N LEU A 61 4.55 -7.04 10.84
CA LEU A 61 3.57 -6.18 10.22
C LEU A 61 3.01 -5.20 11.24
N HIS A 62 2.88 -3.92 10.87
CA HIS A 62 2.04 -2.98 11.61
C HIS A 62 0.61 -3.51 11.67
N GLU A 63 -0.15 -3.14 12.70
CA GLU A 63 -1.56 -3.50 12.82
C GLU A 63 -2.37 -3.11 11.57
N ASN A 64 -2.18 -1.91 11.04
CA ASN A 64 -2.88 -1.45 9.84
C ASN A 64 -2.44 -2.22 8.59
N CYS A 65 -1.18 -2.62 8.52
CA CYS A 65 -0.67 -3.48 7.44
C CYS A 65 -1.22 -4.91 7.52
N PHE A 66 -1.35 -5.45 8.73
CA PHE A 66 -1.95 -6.75 9.00
C PHE A 66 -3.44 -6.78 8.65
N ASN A 67 -4.15 -5.67 8.91
CA ASN A 67 -5.59 -5.55 8.66
C ASN A 67 -5.92 -4.98 7.27
N SER A 68 -4.94 -4.83 6.39
CA SER A 68 -5.15 -4.26 5.06
C SER A 68 -6.09 -5.12 4.21
N PRO A 69 -7.03 -4.51 3.48
CA PRO A 69 -7.99 -5.27 2.69
C PRO A 69 -7.30 -5.96 1.50
N ARG A 70 -7.82 -7.12 1.10
CA ARG A 70 -7.30 -7.87 -0.06
C ARG A 70 -7.61 -7.20 -1.39
N PHE A 71 -8.65 -6.37 -1.41
CA PHE A 71 -9.15 -5.66 -2.59
C PHE A 71 -9.41 -4.21 -2.26
N LEU A 72 -9.20 -3.34 -3.25
CA LEU A 72 -9.42 -1.92 -3.12
C LEU A 72 -10.03 -1.34 -4.40
N ASN A 73 -11.19 -0.71 -4.27
CA ASN A 73 -11.73 0.17 -5.30
C ASN A 73 -11.22 1.58 -4.99
N HIS A 74 -10.27 2.06 -5.77
CA HIS A 74 -9.60 3.34 -5.51
C HIS A 74 -10.06 4.40 -6.52
N SER A 75 -10.31 5.63 -6.07
CA SER A 75 -10.84 6.72 -6.90
C SER A 75 -9.94 7.11 -8.07
N SER A 76 -8.63 6.89 -7.96
CA SER A 76 -7.67 7.12 -9.06
C SER A 76 -7.65 6.01 -10.11
N HIS A 77 -8.31 4.89 -9.85
CA HIS A 77 -8.43 3.78 -10.80
C HIS A 77 -9.83 3.13 -10.69
N PRO A 78 -10.90 3.86 -11.06
CA PRO A 78 -12.28 3.41 -10.81
C PRO A 78 -12.71 2.26 -11.73
N SER A 79 -12.05 2.06 -12.87
CA SER A 79 -12.44 1.06 -13.87
C SER A 79 -12.22 -0.38 -13.39
N HIS A 80 -11.22 -0.61 -12.53
CA HIS A 80 -10.85 -1.95 -12.08
C HIS A 80 -10.51 -1.97 -10.60
N PRO A 81 -10.91 -3.03 -9.85
CA PRO A 81 -10.44 -3.22 -8.49
C PRO A 81 -8.93 -3.53 -8.48
N LEU A 82 -8.25 -3.06 -7.44
CA LEU A 82 -6.87 -3.39 -7.17
C LEU A 82 -6.78 -4.56 -6.18
N THR A 83 -5.82 -5.45 -6.39
CA THR A 83 -5.57 -6.60 -5.50
C THR A 83 -4.30 -6.35 -4.69
N LEU A 84 -4.33 -6.69 -3.40
CA LEU A 84 -3.16 -6.59 -2.52
C LEU A 84 -2.22 -7.76 -2.73
N HIS A 85 -1.01 -7.47 -3.18
CA HIS A 85 0.07 -8.44 -3.35
C HIS A 85 1.14 -8.23 -2.30
N GLN A 86 1.66 -9.34 -1.78
CA GLN A 86 2.74 -9.37 -0.79
C GLN A 86 4.11 -9.08 -1.39
N ILE A 87 4.26 -9.35 -2.69
CA ILE A 87 5.47 -9.19 -3.49
C ILE A 87 5.01 -8.69 -4.86
N PRO A 88 5.72 -7.73 -5.47
CA PRO A 88 5.40 -7.25 -6.81
C PRO A 88 5.44 -8.40 -7.83
N THR A 89 4.47 -8.46 -8.75
CA THR A 89 4.35 -9.57 -9.71
C THR A 89 5.26 -9.40 -10.94
N TYR A 90 6.08 -8.35 -10.98
CA TYR A 90 7.09 -8.12 -12.01
C TYR A 90 8.33 -8.99 -11.79
N SER A 91 9.06 -9.29 -12.86
CA SER A 91 10.32 -10.05 -12.82
C SER A 91 11.41 -9.37 -11.97
N SER A 92 11.41 -8.04 -11.93
CA SER A 92 12.31 -7.23 -11.10
C SER A 92 12.05 -7.34 -9.59
N ARG A 93 10.91 -7.93 -9.18
CA ARG A 93 10.39 -7.91 -7.79
C ARG A 93 10.26 -6.49 -7.22
N SER A 94 10.08 -5.51 -8.09
CA SER A 94 9.88 -4.10 -7.76
C SER A 94 8.78 -3.51 -8.62
N PHE A 95 8.18 -2.42 -8.17
CA PHE A 95 7.22 -1.64 -8.96
C PHE A 95 7.46 -0.15 -8.74
N THR A 96 6.97 0.67 -9.67
CA THR A 96 6.92 2.12 -9.51
C THR A 96 5.51 2.51 -9.07
N CYS A 97 5.39 3.11 -7.90
CA CYS A 97 4.09 3.55 -7.39
C CYS A 97 3.53 4.71 -8.23
N LYS A 98 2.34 4.55 -8.80
CA LYS A 98 1.66 5.60 -9.58
C LYS A 98 1.30 6.84 -8.77
N ALA A 99 1.22 6.72 -7.43
CA ALA A 99 0.90 7.84 -6.57
C ALA A 99 2.12 8.73 -6.27
N CYS A 100 3.23 8.14 -5.82
CA CYS A 100 4.40 8.92 -5.37
C CYS A 100 5.60 8.84 -6.32
N GLY A 101 5.52 8.05 -7.39
CA GLY A 101 6.59 7.82 -8.37
C GLY A 101 7.82 7.10 -7.81
N SER A 102 7.80 6.68 -6.56
CA SER A 102 8.92 5.98 -5.93
C SER A 102 8.81 4.46 -6.14
N ALA A 103 9.95 3.79 -6.18
CA ALA A 103 10.00 2.33 -6.25
C ALA A 103 9.58 1.69 -4.91
N GLY A 104 8.94 0.53 -4.97
CA GLY A 104 8.60 -0.29 -3.82
C GLY A 104 8.83 -1.78 -4.10
N ASN A 105 9.18 -2.53 -3.04
CA ASN A 105 9.42 -3.98 -3.13
C ASN A 105 8.55 -4.79 -2.15
N GLY A 106 7.84 -4.11 -1.25
CA GLY A 106 6.91 -4.70 -0.28
C GLY A 106 5.50 -4.89 -0.83
N PHE A 107 4.51 -4.70 0.05
CA PHE A 107 3.12 -4.87 -0.32
C PHE A 107 2.64 -3.74 -1.23
N CYS A 108 1.88 -4.11 -2.25
CA CYS A 108 1.28 -3.16 -3.19
C CYS A 108 -0.12 -3.55 -3.59
N PHE A 109 -0.94 -2.53 -3.87
CA PHE A 109 -2.17 -2.71 -4.61
C PHE A 109 -1.87 -2.66 -6.10
N SER A 110 -2.23 -3.71 -6.83
CA SER A 110 -1.92 -3.87 -8.24
C SER A 110 -3.20 -4.15 -9.04
N CYS A 111 -3.33 -3.53 -10.21
CA CYS A 111 -4.40 -3.83 -11.15
C CYS A 111 -4.02 -5.05 -12.01
N ALA A 112 -4.98 -5.93 -12.28
CA ALA A 112 -4.75 -7.09 -13.14
C ALA A 112 -4.71 -6.77 -14.63
N CYS A 113 -5.36 -5.68 -15.02
CA CYS A 113 -5.59 -5.32 -16.42
C CYS A 113 -4.74 -4.11 -16.86
N CYS A 114 -4.05 -3.44 -15.94
CA CYS A 114 -3.33 -2.20 -16.19
C CYS A 114 -1.98 -2.21 -15.48
N GLU A 115 -1.01 -1.48 -16.02
CA GLU A 115 0.24 -1.12 -15.34
C GLU A 115 -0.03 -0.08 -14.23
N PHE A 116 -0.80 -0.46 -13.23
CA PHE A 116 -1.19 0.39 -12.12
C PHE A 116 -0.86 -0.32 -10.82
N ASP A 117 0.17 0.17 -10.14
CA ASP A 117 0.61 -0.31 -8.85
C ASP A 117 0.78 0.89 -7.90
N ILE A 118 0.27 0.77 -6.67
CA ILE A 118 0.43 1.80 -5.64
C ILE A 118 0.87 1.17 -4.32
N HIS A 119 1.70 1.89 -3.56
CA HIS A 119 2.05 1.49 -2.20
C HIS A 119 0.81 1.42 -1.32
N LEU A 120 0.82 0.53 -0.33
CA LEU A 120 -0.22 0.43 0.70
C LEU A 120 -0.48 1.77 1.43
N GLN A 121 0.58 2.54 1.68
CA GLN A 121 0.44 3.85 2.33
C GLN A 121 -0.14 4.89 1.38
N CYS A 122 0.27 4.89 0.12
CA CYS A 122 -0.26 5.81 -0.88
C CYS A 122 -1.75 5.58 -1.16
N SER A 123 -2.22 4.33 -1.08
CA SER A 123 -3.64 4.01 -1.25
C SER A 123 -4.53 4.51 -0.11
N SER A 124 -3.90 4.97 0.99
CA SER A 124 -4.59 5.47 2.19
C SER A 124 -4.41 6.98 2.35
N CYS A 125 -3.88 7.68 1.35
CA CYS A 125 -3.76 9.13 1.38
C CYS A 125 -5.15 9.78 1.54
N PRO A 126 -5.34 10.70 2.49
CA PRO A 126 -6.59 11.43 2.64
C PRO A 126 -6.97 12.16 1.35
N SER A 127 -8.26 12.26 1.04
CA SER A 127 -8.73 13.07 -0.10
C SER A 127 -8.40 14.55 0.05
N SER A 128 -8.14 15.01 1.27
CA SER A 128 -7.80 16.39 1.57
C SER A 128 -7.08 16.52 2.90
N ILE A 129 -6.22 17.54 3.04
CA ILE A 129 -5.43 17.80 4.25
C ILE A 129 -5.33 19.30 4.54
N LEU A 130 -5.06 19.64 5.80
CA LEU A 130 -4.59 20.96 6.22
C LEU A 130 -3.11 20.86 6.58
N VAL A 131 -2.31 21.84 6.19
CA VAL A 131 -0.86 21.84 6.44
C VAL A 131 -0.44 23.18 7.01
N ASP A 132 0.47 23.20 8.00
CA ASP A 132 0.87 24.45 8.68
C ASP A 132 1.47 25.49 7.72
N LYS A 133 2.00 25.04 6.59
CA LYS A 133 2.60 25.89 5.55
C LYS A 133 1.57 26.58 4.65
N HIS A 134 0.28 26.23 4.74
CA HIS A 134 -0.76 26.79 3.89
C HIS A 134 -2.13 26.87 4.61
N PRO A 135 -2.80 28.04 4.62
CA PRO A 135 -4.00 28.24 5.44
C PRO A 135 -5.27 27.53 4.92
N HIS A 136 -5.32 27.15 3.64
CA HIS A 136 -6.47 26.45 3.07
C HIS A 136 -6.27 24.94 3.06
N GLN A 137 -7.37 24.23 2.90
CA GLN A 137 -7.35 22.80 2.67
C GLN A 137 -6.79 22.51 1.27
N LEU A 138 -5.87 21.56 1.19
CA LEU A 138 -5.37 21.03 -0.07
C LEU A 138 -6.14 19.75 -0.41
N GLU A 139 -6.50 19.58 -1.67
CA GLU A 139 -7.18 18.40 -2.19
C GLU A 139 -6.18 17.46 -2.88
N LEU A 140 -6.45 16.16 -2.82
CA LEU A 140 -5.63 15.15 -3.48
C LEU A 140 -5.98 15.08 -4.97
N HIS A 141 -4.99 15.33 -5.83
CA HIS A 141 -5.10 15.19 -7.28
C HIS A 141 -4.27 14.02 -7.80
N PHE A 142 -4.79 13.33 -8.82
CA PHE A 142 -4.16 12.15 -9.44
C PHE A 142 -3.35 12.48 -10.70
N GLY A 143 -2.55 13.55 -10.63
CA GLY A 143 -1.77 14.10 -11.73
C GLY A 143 -1.83 15.62 -11.75
N SER A 144 -1.15 16.22 -12.72
CA SER A 144 -1.08 17.67 -12.93
C SER A 144 -2.47 18.31 -12.90
N PRO A 145 -2.68 19.41 -12.14
CA PRO A 145 -3.94 20.14 -12.12
C PRO A 145 -4.15 20.99 -13.39
N TYR A 146 -3.10 21.23 -14.19
CA TYR A 146 -3.15 22.03 -15.41
C TYR A 146 -3.44 21.17 -16.63
N GLU A 147 -4.27 21.69 -17.54
CA GLU A 147 -4.58 21.07 -18.83
C GLU A 147 -3.37 21.10 -19.78
N ASP A 148 -2.57 22.16 -19.73
CA ASP A 148 -1.37 22.29 -20.54
C ASP A 148 -0.25 21.39 -20.00
N LYS A 149 -0.06 20.27 -20.70
CA LYS A 149 1.00 19.29 -20.39
C LYS A 149 2.40 19.82 -20.63
N SER A 150 2.59 21.01 -21.20
CA SER A 150 3.90 21.66 -21.30
C SER A 150 4.28 22.39 -20.01
N MET A 151 3.31 22.88 -19.24
CA MET A 151 3.55 23.63 -18.00
C MET A 151 4.30 22.77 -16.98
N ALA A 152 5.43 23.27 -16.49
CA ALA A 152 6.10 22.72 -15.33
C ALA A 152 5.52 23.36 -14.08
N TYR A 153 5.31 22.56 -13.04
CA TYR A 153 4.83 23.04 -11.75
C TYR A 153 5.75 22.52 -10.66
N VAL A 154 5.95 23.36 -9.65
CA VAL A 154 6.98 23.19 -8.63
C VAL A 154 6.28 22.96 -7.29
N CYS A 155 6.83 22.11 -6.46
CA CYS A 155 6.34 21.90 -5.11
C CYS A 155 6.69 23.11 -4.23
N ASP A 156 5.69 23.83 -3.73
CA ASP A 156 5.87 25.03 -2.88
C ASP A 156 6.56 24.74 -1.54
N VAL A 157 6.61 23.47 -1.14
CA VAL A 157 7.23 23.06 0.11
C VAL A 157 8.74 22.81 -0.02
N CYS A 158 9.19 22.31 -1.16
CA CYS A 158 10.59 21.89 -1.36
C CYS A 158 11.28 22.52 -2.58
N ASN A 159 10.54 23.31 -3.37
CA ASN A 159 11.01 23.99 -4.58
C ASN A 159 11.58 23.06 -5.66
N VAL A 160 11.06 21.83 -5.75
CA VAL A 160 11.45 20.84 -6.78
C VAL A 160 10.30 20.65 -7.78
N ILE A 161 10.64 20.53 -9.06
CA ILE A 161 9.70 20.25 -10.16
C ILE A 161 8.96 18.93 -9.89
N MET A 162 7.64 18.97 -9.97
CA MET A 162 6.79 17.81 -9.76
C MET A 162 6.60 17.01 -11.05
N ASN A 163 6.46 15.70 -10.92
CA ASN A 163 6.10 14.82 -12.04
C ASN A 163 4.59 14.91 -12.30
N LYS A 164 4.23 15.14 -13.57
CA LYS A 164 2.87 15.38 -14.06
C LYS A 164 1.91 14.20 -13.89
N ASP A 165 2.44 12.98 -13.78
CA ASP A 165 1.66 11.75 -13.63
C ASP A 165 1.54 11.29 -12.16
N ASN A 166 2.32 11.89 -11.26
CA ASN A 166 2.27 11.57 -9.84
C ASN A 166 1.16 12.35 -9.15
N TRP A 167 0.68 11.81 -8.02
CA TRP A 167 -0.30 12.48 -7.20
C TRP A 167 0.33 13.62 -6.40
N LEU A 168 -0.48 14.62 -6.11
CA LEU A 168 -0.10 15.78 -5.32
C LEU A 168 -1.26 16.29 -4.48
N TYR A 169 -0.94 17.11 -3.49
CA TYR A 169 -1.92 17.94 -2.82
C TYR A 169 -1.92 19.33 -3.44
N TYR A 170 -3.09 19.84 -3.78
CA TYR A 170 -3.25 21.10 -4.49
C TYR A 170 -4.37 21.96 -3.91
N CYS A 171 -4.14 23.26 -3.86
CA CYS A 171 -5.15 24.25 -3.50
C CYS A 171 -5.38 25.18 -4.70
N ALA A 172 -6.52 25.03 -5.37
CA ALA A 172 -6.85 25.78 -6.58
C ALA A 172 -7.00 27.29 -6.34
N SER A 173 -7.44 27.72 -5.15
CA SER A 173 -7.64 29.14 -4.85
C SER A 173 -6.33 29.91 -4.69
N CYS A 174 -5.23 29.22 -4.38
CA CYS A 174 -3.93 29.83 -4.12
C CYS A 174 -2.83 29.38 -5.06
N ASP A 175 -3.16 28.48 -6.00
CA ASP A 175 -2.20 27.80 -6.86
C ASP A 175 -1.06 27.13 -6.07
N PHE A 176 -1.37 26.59 -4.89
CA PHE A 176 -0.39 25.97 -4.00
C PHE A 176 -0.37 24.46 -4.24
N GLY A 177 0.77 23.92 -4.67
CA GLY A 177 0.99 22.51 -4.98
C GLY A 177 2.10 21.88 -4.15
N SER A 178 1.90 20.64 -3.72
CA SER A 178 2.90 19.92 -2.94
C SER A 178 2.93 18.42 -3.21
N HIS A 179 4.13 17.83 -3.19
CA HIS A 179 4.28 16.38 -3.21
C HIS A 179 3.55 15.75 -2.00
N LEU A 180 3.06 14.51 -2.17
CA LEU A 180 2.50 13.74 -1.06
C LEU A 180 3.46 13.68 0.15
N LYS A 181 4.73 13.33 -0.11
CA LYS A 181 5.76 13.20 0.94
C LYS A 181 6.17 14.52 1.60
N CYS A 182 5.80 15.66 1.02
CA CYS A 182 6.13 16.97 1.57
C CYS A 182 5.08 17.47 2.58
N THR A 183 3.93 16.80 2.66
CA THR A 183 2.78 17.21 3.48
C THR A 183 2.28 16.08 4.38
N ILE A 184 2.33 14.85 3.89
CA ILE A 184 2.11 13.64 4.67
C ILE A 184 3.46 13.14 5.17
N SER A 185 3.69 13.27 6.47
CA SER A 185 4.60 12.35 7.16
C SER A 185 3.98 10.95 7.06
N PRO A 186 4.75 9.88 6.75
CA PRO A 186 4.23 8.53 6.58
C PRO A 186 3.68 7.98 7.90
N GLU A 187 2.53 8.48 8.34
CA GLU A 187 1.73 7.89 9.39
C GLU A 187 0.85 6.82 8.76
N VAL A 188 0.94 5.63 9.36
CA VAL A 188 0.50 4.38 8.78
C VAL A 188 -1.03 4.35 8.62
N GLY A 189 -1.51 4.37 7.38
CA GLY A 189 -2.76 3.76 6.89
C GLY A 189 -3.99 3.78 7.80
N VAL A 190 -4.60 4.95 8.03
CA VAL A 190 -5.98 5.02 8.52
C VAL A 190 -6.90 4.69 7.34
N PHE A 191 -7.25 3.41 7.19
CA PHE A 191 -8.31 3.02 6.26
C PHE A 191 -9.66 3.56 6.78
N PRO A 192 -10.48 4.22 5.94
CA PRO A 192 -11.85 4.54 6.31
C PRO A 192 -12.60 3.24 6.65
N LYS A 193 -13.24 3.20 7.83
CA LYS A 193 -14.13 2.09 8.20
C LYS A 193 -15.28 2.02 7.21
N GLN A 194 -15.27 1.06 6.29
CA GLN A 194 -16.48 0.73 5.52
C GLN A 194 -17.51 0.11 6.48
N GLN A 195 -18.72 0.69 6.50
CA GLN A 195 -19.84 0.18 7.28
C GLN A 195 -20.18 -1.24 6.81
N ARG A 196 -19.98 -2.20 7.72
CA ARG A 196 -20.35 -3.60 7.52
C ARG A 196 -21.85 -3.73 7.76
N SER A 197 -22.65 -3.79 6.70
CA SER A 197 -24.03 -4.28 6.79
C SER A 197 -24.01 -5.79 7.04
N THR A 198 -24.48 -6.23 8.22
CA THR A 198 -24.76 -7.64 8.50
C THR A 198 -26.15 -8.02 7.98
N PRO A 199 -26.34 -9.29 7.57
CA PRO A 199 -26.79 -10.32 8.52
C PRO A 199 -25.77 -11.44 8.70
N ASN A 200 -25.79 -12.10 9.86
CA ASN A 200 -24.87 -13.18 10.25
C ASN A 200 -25.01 -14.44 9.36
N PRO A 201 -23.97 -14.86 8.62
CA PRO A 201 -23.91 -16.14 7.93
C PRO A 201 -23.30 -17.22 8.84
N THR A 202 -23.65 -18.49 8.59
CA THR A 202 -23.06 -19.65 9.29
C THR A 202 -21.58 -19.85 8.94
N VAL A 203 -20.80 -20.46 9.85
CA VAL A 203 -19.34 -20.69 9.70
C VAL A 203 -18.98 -21.42 8.40
N ASN A 204 -19.81 -22.36 7.95
CA ASN A 204 -19.58 -23.08 6.69
C ASN A 204 -19.72 -22.16 5.46
N THR A 205 -20.62 -21.18 5.52
CA THR A 205 -20.79 -20.16 4.46
C THR A 205 -19.60 -19.20 4.44
N ILE A 206 -19.04 -18.88 5.61
CA ILE A 206 -17.82 -18.07 5.74
C ILE A 206 -16.63 -18.81 5.14
N ASN A 207 -16.46 -20.10 5.46
CA ASN A 207 -15.36 -20.91 4.92
C ASN A 207 -15.45 -21.09 3.40
N ALA A 208 -16.63 -21.40 2.87
CA ALA A 208 -16.84 -21.50 1.42
C ALA A 208 -16.64 -20.17 0.69
N ALA A 209 -17.07 -19.05 1.28
CA ALA A 209 -16.82 -17.72 0.74
C ALA A 209 -15.32 -17.38 0.75
N ASN A 210 -14.59 -17.75 1.81
CA ASN A 210 -13.15 -17.56 1.91
C ASN A 210 -12.40 -18.42 0.87
N GLU A 211 -12.80 -19.68 0.67
CA GLU A 211 -12.20 -20.55 -0.35
C GLU A 211 -12.46 -20.04 -1.77
N ALA A 212 -13.69 -19.66 -2.10
CA ALA A 212 -14.02 -19.06 -3.39
C ALA A 212 -13.24 -17.76 -3.62
N HIS A 213 -13.09 -16.95 -2.56
CA HIS A 213 -12.30 -15.72 -2.58
C HIS A 213 -10.81 -15.99 -2.83
N GLU A 214 -10.22 -16.98 -2.16
CA GLU A 214 -8.84 -17.40 -2.40
C GLU A 214 -8.63 -17.92 -3.82
N GLN A 215 -9.58 -18.67 -4.37
CA GLN A 215 -9.53 -19.14 -5.76
C GLN A 215 -9.57 -17.97 -6.75
N ILE A 216 -10.41 -16.95 -6.51
CA ILE A 216 -10.47 -15.73 -7.33
C ILE A 216 -9.13 -14.98 -7.27
N ILE A 217 -8.58 -14.78 -6.06
CA ILE A 217 -7.27 -14.13 -5.89
C ILE A 217 -6.19 -14.91 -6.64
N ALA A 218 -6.17 -16.24 -6.50
CA ALA A 218 -5.18 -17.07 -7.15
C ALA A 218 -5.32 -17.05 -8.68
N ALA A 219 -6.54 -16.99 -9.20
CA ALA A 219 -6.80 -16.86 -10.63
C ALA A 219 -6.34 -15.49 -11.17
N GLN A 220 -6.67 -14.40 -10.46
CA GLN A 220 -6.21 -13.05 -10.83
C GLN A 220 -4.69 -12.92 -10.79
N LEU A 221 -4.05 -13.47 -9.76
CA LEU A 221 -2.59 -13.47 -9.63
C LEU A 221 -1.92 -14.25 -10.78
N ARG A 222 -2.45 -15.43 -11.13
CA ARG A 222 -1.94 -16.21 -12.28
C ARG A 222 -2.09 -15.44 -13.58
N ALA A 223 -3.26 -14.84 -13.82
CA ALA A 223 -3.51 -14.05 -15.01
C ALA A 223 -2.56 -12.84 -15.12
N GLN A 224 -2.30 -12.15 -14.01
CA GLN A 224 -1.32 -11.05 -13.95
C GLN A 224 0.09 -11.50 -14.29
N ILE A 225 0.56 -12.59 -13.65
CA ILE A 225 1.91 -13.11 -13.89
C ILE A 225 2.08 -13.51 -15.35
N GLU A 226 1.08 -14.18 -15.94
CA GLU A 226 1.10 -14.57 -17.34
C GLU A 226 1.09 -13.35 -18.28
N ALA A 227 0.23 -12.36 -18.01
CA ALA A 227 0.16 -11.13 -18.81
C ALA A 227 1.50 -10.37 -18.82
N ARG A 228 2.09 -10.14 -17.64
CA ARG A 228 3.39 -9.46 -17.49
C ARG A 228 4.54 -10.28 -18.07
N GLY A 229 4.48 -11.61 -17.97
CA GLY A 229 5.44 -12.51 -18.62
C GLY A 229 5.40 -12.41 -20.14
N ARG A 230 4.21 -12.31 -20.74
CA ARG A 230 4.04 -12.09 -22.19
C ARG A 230 4.58 -10.74 -22.64
N GLU A 231 4.30 -9.67 -21.91
CA GLU A 231 4.84 -8.33 -22.21
C GLU A 231 6.37 -8.30 -22.16
N ALA A 232 6.98 -8.86 -21.11
CA ALA A 232 8.44 -8.93 -21.00
C ALA A 232 9.08 -9.72 -22.17
N ALA A 233 8.43 -10.79 -22.64
CA ALA A 233 8.90 -11.53 -23.80
C ALA A 233 8.79 -10.72 -25.11
N LEU A 234 7.74 -9.90 -25.26
CA LEU A 234 7.57 -9.00 -26.40
C LEU A 234 8.62 -7.87 -26.41
N ASP A 235 8.98 -7.32 -25.24
CA ASP A 235 10.02 -6.29 -25.14
C ASP A 235 11.41 -6.80 -25.54
N LEU A 236 11.72 -8.07 -25.29
CA LEU A 236 12.96 -8.71 -25.78
C LEU A 236 13.00 -8.87 -27.30
N LEU A 237 11.83 -8.93 -27.94
CA LEU A 237 11.69 -9.03 -29.40
C LEU A 237 11.62 -7.65 -30.06
N ARG A 238 11.44 -6.58 -29.30
CA ARG A 238 11.37 -5.22 -29.83
C ARG A 238 12.79 -4.76 -30.22
N PRO A 239 13.06 -4.47 -31.51
CA PRO A 239 14.37 -3.96 -31.91
C PRO A 239 14.66 -2.64 -31.21
N SER A 240 15.87 -2.46 -30.68
CA SER A 240 16.35 -1.21 -30.07
C SER A 240 16.12 -0.03 -31.02
N GLY A 241 15.03 0.71 -30.80
CA GLY A 241 14.69 1.91 -31.55
C GLY A 241 15.79 2.95 -31.35
N ARG A 242 16.37 3.40 -32.46
CA ARG A 242 17.42 4.43 -32.49
C ARG A 242 16.97 5.66 -31.70
N ARG A 243 17.83 6.11 -30.78
CA ARG A 243 17.78 7.46 -30.20
C ARG A 243 17.82 8.47 -31.35
N TYR A 244 16.70 9.14 -31.61
CA TYR A 244 16.73 10.43 -32.29
C TYR A 244 16.88 11.50 -31.22
N SER A 245 18.07 12.11 -31.16
CA SER A 245 18.26 13.44 -30.60
C SER A 245 17.86 14.45 -31.68
N TYR A 246 16.94 15.36 -31.35
CA TYR A 246 16.85 16.63 -32.05
C TYR A 246 17.23 17.76 -31.08
N ILE A 247 17.91 18.71 -31.69
CA ILE A 247 18.71 19.83 -31.18
C ILE A 247 17.83 20.89 -30.51
#